data_AF-A0A4P5WYQ6-F1
#
_entry.id   AF-A0A4P5WYQ6-F1
#
_cell.length_a   1.000
_cell.length_b   1.000
_cell.length_c   1.000
_cell.angle_alpha   90.00
_cell.angle_beta   90.00
_cell.angle_gamma   90.00
#
_symmetry.space_group_name_H-M   'P 1'
#
loop_
_entity.id
_entity.type
_entity.pdbx_description
1 polymer ?
#
loop_
_entity_poly.entity_id
_entity_poly.type
_entity_poly.pdbx_seq_one_letter_code
_entity_poly.pdbx_strand_id
1 'polypeptide(L)'
;MAKAKHTEPEPVPDPSVQELLAGYFRAEEARLETAKAKLKREIIPRLKKWGVAKVKCEYSGYGDSGCINHIAYLDAHDQPVNMDLVRSASDPEIERVLYQFLPDGFEINEGGQGDVTIDVAAGTVKLEHQENYTETRDNTREFDL
;
A
#
# COMPACT_ATOMS: atom_id res chain seq x y z
N MET A 1 -0.35 15.28 -49.02
CA MET A 1 -0.70 13.85 -48.88
C MET A 1 -0.38 13.43 -47.46
N ALA A 2 -1.41 13.13 -46.64
CA ALA A 2 -1.24 12.73 -45.25
C ALA A 2 -0.98 11.21 -45.20
N LYS A 3 0.10 10.77 -44.55
CA LYS A 3 0.36 9.36 -44.28
C LYS A 3 -0.60 8.89 -43.17
N ALA A 4 -1.46 7.92 -43.47
CA ALA A 4 -2.25 7.24 -42.45
C ALA A 4 -1.31 6.51 -41.49
N LYS A 5 -1.42 6.78 -40.19
CA LYS A 5 -0.78 5.97 -39.15
C LYS A 5 -1.44 4.59 -39.20
N HIS A 6 -0.65 3.57 -39.49
CA HIS A 6 -1.08 2.18 -39.33
C HIS A 6 -1.12 1.91 -37.82
N THR A 7 -2.31 1.96 -37.23
CA THR A 7 -2.55 1.46 -35.88
C THR A 7 -2.87 -0.03 -36.01
N GLU A 8 -1.87 -0.89 -35.76
CA GLU A 8 -2.16 -2.28 -35.43
C GLU A 8 -3.05 -2.30 -34.19
N PRO A 9 -4.14 -3.09 -34.17
CA PRO A 9 -4.92 -3.26 -32.96
C PRO A 9 -4.04 -3.95 -31.91
N GLU A 10 -4.00 -3.37 -30.70
CA GLU A 10 -3.38 -4.00 -29.53
C GLU A 10 -3.85 -5.46 -29.43
N PRO A 11 -2.94 -6.44 -29.30
CA PRO A 11 -3.32 -7.84 -29.22
C PRO A 11 -4.24 -8.05 -28.01
N VAL A 12 -5.45 -8.55 -28.27
CA VAL A 12 -6.38 -8.91 -27.21
C VAL A 12 -5.75 -10.07 -26.41
N PRO A 13 -5.61 -9.96 -25.07
CA PRO A 13 -5.04 -11.04 -24.27
C PRO A 13 -5.81 -12.34 -24.48
N ASP A 14 -5.11 -13.47 -24.46
CA ASP A 14 -5.71 -14.80 -24.57
C ASP A 14 -6.86 -14.95 -23.53
N PRO A 15 -7.99 -15.59 -23.88
CA PRO A 15 -9.11 -15.80 -22.95
C PRO A 15 -8.69 -16.39 -21.60
N SER A 16 -7.69 -17.28 -21.57
CA SER A 16 -7.13 -17.84 -20.33
C SER A 16 -6.46 -16.77 -19.45
N VAL A 17 -5.76 -15.82 -20.05
CA VAL A 17 -5.15 -14.68 -19.36
C VAL A 17 -6.23 -13.74 -18.83
N GLN A 18 -7.32 -13.52 -19.59
CA GLN A 18 -8.45 -12.70 -19.16
C GLN A 18 -9.14 -13.30 -17.92
N GLU A 19 -9.39 -14.62 -17.92
CA GLU A 19 -9.97 -15.32 -16.78
C GLU A 19 -9.07 -15.27 -15.54
N LEU A 20 -7.75 -15.41 -15.72
CA LEU A 20 -6.76 -15.28 -14.65
C LEU A 20 -6.76 -13.86 -14.05
N LEU A 21 -6.72 -12.82 -14.89
CA LEU A 21 -6.76 -11.43 -14.44
C LEU A 21 -8.07 -11.12 -13.70
N ALA A 22 -9.20 -11.56 -14.24
CA ALA A 22 -10.49 -11.40 -13.58
C ALA A 22 -10.56 -12.18 -12.24
N GLY A 23 -9.90 -13.33 -12.16
CA GLY A 23 -9.73 -14.07 -10.90
C GLY A 23 -8.91 -13.28 -9.87
N TYR A 24 -7.77 -12.74 -10.30
CA TYR A 24 -6.91 -11.90 -9.48
C TYR A 24 -7.63 -10.67 -8.93
N PHE A 25 -8.29 -9.88 -9.79
CA PHE A 25 -9.03 -8.69 -9.35
C PHE A 25 -10.15 -9.03 -8.37
N ARG A 26 -10.89 -10.13 -8.61
CA ARG A 26 -11.92 -10.60 -7.67
C ARG A 26 -11.34 -10.99 -6.31
N ALA A 27 -10.18 -11.65 -6.29
CA ALA A 27 -9.50 -12.01 -5.05
C ALA A 27 -9.03 -10.78 -4.29
N GLU A 28 -8.49 -9.79 -4.99
CA GLU A 28 -8.02 -8.54 -4.40
C GLU A 28 -9.17 -7.70 -3.83
N GLU A 29 -10.26 -7.56 -4.57
CA GLU A 29 -11.49 -6.92 -4.08
C GLU A 29 -12.02 -7.62 -2.82
N ALA A 30 -12.07 -8.96 -2.82
CA ALA A 30 -12.53 -9.73 -1.67
C ALA A 30 -11.61 -9.58 -0.45
N ARG A 31 -10.29 -9.51 -0.67
CA ARG A 31 -9.28 -9.23 0.37
C ARG A 31 -9.53 -7.87 1.00
N LEU A 32 -9.66 -6.83 0.18
CA LEU A 32 -9.89 -5.46 0.62
C LEU A 32 -11.24 -5.31 1.34
N GLU A 33 -12.31 -5.93 0.84
CA GLU A 33 -13.62 -5.89 1.52
C GLU A 33 -13.59 -6.58 2.87
N THR A 34 -12.87 -7.70 2.99
CA THR A 34 -12.64 -8.39 4.27
C THR A 34 -11.86 -7.49 5.24
N ALA A 35 -10.81 -6.82 4.76
CA ALA A 35 -10.00 -5.90 5.55
C ALA A 35 -10.82 -4.69 6.03
N LYS A 36 -11.60 -4.06 5.13
CA LYS A 36 -12.52 -2.95 5.47
C LYS A 36 -13.56 -3.38 6.50
N ALA A 37 -14.15 -4.56 6.35
CA ALA A 37 -15.13 -5.09 7.30
C ALA A 37 -14.52 -5.31 8.68
N LYS A 38 -13.33 -5.92 8.76
CA LYS A 38 -12.60 -6.12 10.02
C LYS A 38 -12.20 -4.79 10.66
N LEU A 39 -11.67 -3.86 9.87
CA LEU A 39 -11.32 -2.51 10.31
C LEU A 39 -12.52 -1.82 10.96
N LYS A 40 -13.66 -1.81 10.27
CA LYS A 40 -14.88 -1.15 10.72
C LYS A 40 -15.49 -1.78 11.97
N ARG A 41 -15.57 -3.12 12.00
CA ARG A 41 -16.29 -3.85 13.06
C ARG A 41 -15.47 -4.04 14.33
N GLU A 42 -14.16 -4.22 14.21
CA GLU A 42 -13.33 -4.68 15.32
C GLU A 42 -12.22 -3.70 15.68
N ILE A 43 -11.52 -3.14 14.68
CA ILE A 43 -10.34 -2.31 14.93
C ILE A 43 -10.75 -0.89 15.35
N ILE A 44 -11.62 -0.21 14.58
CA ILE A 44 -12.06 1.16 14.87
C ILE A 44 -12.68 1.31 16.27
N PRO A 45 -13.59 0.42 16.72
CA PRO A 45 -14.14 0.53 18.07
C PRO A 45 -13.08 0.42 19.18
N ARG A 46 -12.07 -0.43 19.00
CA ARG A 46 -10.93 -0.53 19.95
C ARG A 46 -10.12 0.75 19.98
N LEU A 47 -9.77 1.29 18.81
CA LEU A 47 -9.04 2.55 18.69
C LEU A 47 -9.78 3.70 19.37
N LYS A 48 -11.10 3.79 19.18
CA LYS A 48 -11.96 4.78 19.88
C LYS A 48 -11.90 4.62 21.39
N LYS A 49 -11.98 3.38 21.90
CA LYS A 49 -11.89 3.10 23.33
C LYS A 49 -10.54 3.51 23.93
N TRP A 50 -9.47 3.46 23.14
CA TRP A 50 -8.12 3.87 23.54
C TRP A 50 -7.85 5.37 23.36
N GLY A 51 -8.84 6.15 22.92
CA GLY A 51 -8.68 7.59 22.69
C GLY A 51 -7.91 7.93 21.40
N VAL A 52 -7.71 6.95 20.51
CA VAL A 52 -7.05 7.17 19.21
C VAL A 52 -8.07 7.70 18.23
N ALA A 53 -7.77 8.85 17.62
CA ALA A 53 -8.55 9.45 16.53
C ALA A 53 -7.94 9.18 15.16
N LYS A 54 -6.62 8.94 15.07
CA LYS A 54 -5.91 8.72 13.82
C LYS A 54 -4.78 7.72 14.00
N VAL A 55 -4.61 6.82 13.02
CA VAL A 55 -3.45 5.92 12.95
C VAL A 55 -2.68 6.26 11.68
N LYS A 56 -1.37 6.48 11.80
CA LYS A 56 -0.47 6.67 10.65
C LYS A 56 0.52 5.51 10.62
N CYS A 57 0.70 4.94 9.45
CA CYS A 57 1.55 3.78 9.22
C CYS A 57 2.48 4.06 8.05
N GLU A 58 3.78 4.04 8.31
CA GLU A 58 4.82 4.21 7.30
C GLU A 58 5.32 2.84 6.87
N TYR A 59 5.49 2.62 5.56
CA TYR A 59 6.02 1.38 5.01
C TYR A 59 7.03 1.67 3.90
N SER A 60 7.94 0.73 3.70
CA SER A 60 8.87 0.76 2.57
C SER A 60 9.37 -0.64 2.24
N GLY A 61 9.72 -0.85 0.98
CA GLY A 61 10.38 -2.07 0.53
C GLY A 61 11.38 -1.80 -0.58
N TYR A 62 12.29 -2.75 -0.77
CA TYR A 62 13.32 -2.77 -1.81
C TYR A 62 13.90 -4.19 -1.90
N GLY A 63 14.26 -4.64 -3.11
CA GLY A 63 14.99 -5.89 -3.32
C GLY A 63 14.22 -7.11 -2.80
N ASP A 64 12.91 -7.14 -3.04
CA ASP A 64 11.98 -8.21 -2.64
C ASP A 64 11.81 -8.35 -1.12
N SER A 65 12.16 -7.30 -0.37
CA SER A 65 11.97 -7.21 1.07
C SER A 65 11.28 -5.91 1.45
N GLY A 66 10.24 -5.99 2.28
CA GLY A 66 9.52 -4.81 2.74
C GLY A 66 8.83 -5.03 4.08
N CYS A 67 8.53 -3.94 4.77
CA CYS A 67 7.79 -3.97 6.01
C CYS A 67 7.08 -2.64 6.28
N ILE A 68 6.16 -2.69 7.25
CA ILE A 68 5.74 -1.51 7.99
C ILE A 68 6.90 -1.12 8.91
N ASN A 69 7.40 0.11 8.72
CA ASN A 69 8.51 0.66 9.49
C ASN A 69 8.05 1.18 10.85
N HIS A 70 6.90 1.85 10.86
CA HIS A 70 6.40 2.53 12.05
C HIS A 70 4.87 2.68 12.01
N ILE A 71 4.24 2.58 13.19
CA ILE A 71 2.82 2.87 13.39
C ILE A 71 2.68 3.90 14.51
N ALA A 72 2.21 5.09 14.18
CA ALA A 72 1.87 6.14 15.12
C ALA A 72 0.36 6.17 15.41
N TYR A 73 0.02 6.31 16.68
CA TYR A 73 -1.36 6.44 17.15
C TYR A 73 -1.54 7.84 17.72
N LEU A 74 -2.51 8.58 17.20
CA LEU A 74 -2.72 9.98 17.50
C LEU A 74 -4.14 10.21 18.02
N ASP A 75 -4.27 11.10 19.00
CA ASP A 75 -5.57 11.56 19.51
C ASP A 75 -6.21 12.62 18.59
N ALA A 76 -7.33 13.20 19.01
CA ALA A 76 -8.06 14.22 18.26
C ALA A 76 -7.29 15.55 18.09
N HIS A 77 -6.21 15.74 18.85
CA HIS A 77 -5.33 16.92 18.81
C HIS A 77 -3.98 16.61 18.14
N ASP A 78 -3.91 15.50 17.39
CA ASP A 78 -2.70 15.00 16.75
C ASP A 78 -1.54 14.75 17.76
N GLN A 79 -1.86 14.49 19.03
CA GLN A 79 -0.87 14.13 20.04
C GLN A 79 -0.68 12.61 20.11
N PRO A 80 0.54 12.11 20.34
CA PRO A 80 0.79 10.68 20.50
C PRO A 80 -0.01 10.08 21.65
N VAL A 81 -0.76 9.03 21.35
CA VAL A 81 -1.39 8.18 22.37
C VAL A 81 -0.35 7.17 22.84
N ASN A 82 -0.05 7.16 24.13
CA ASN A 82 0.84 6.16 24.72
C ASN A 82 0.13 4.80 24.76
N MET A 83 0.35 4.01 23.71
CA MET A 83 -0.31 2.73 23.53
C MET A 83 0.02 1.74 24.64
N ASP A 84 1.23 1.77 25.20
CA ASP A 84 1.64 0.83 26.26
C ASP A 84 0.79 0.95 27.54
N LEU A 85 0.10 2.09 27.71
CA LEU A 85 -0.80 2.33 28.84
C LEU A 85 -2.25 1.90 28.57
N VAL A 86 -2.64 1.73 27.30
CA VAL A 86 -4.05 1.55 26.91
C VAL A 86 -4.31 0.23 26.18
N ARG A 87 -3.30 -0.37 25.52
CA ARG A 87 -3.43 -1.65 24.82
C ARG A 87 -2.78 -2.77 25.62
N SER A 88 -3.28 -4.00 25.45
CA SER A 88 -2.52 -5.19 25.78
C SER A 88 -1.29 -5.26 24.86
N ALA A 89 -0.09 -5.51 25.41
CA ALA A 89 1.21 -5.43 24.73
C ALA A 89 1.33 -6.20 23.38
N SER A 90 0.40 -7.09 23.06
CA SER A 90 0.41 -7.94 21.87
C SER A 90 -0.89 -7.84 21.06
N ASP A 91 -1.24 -6.67 20.51
CA ASP A 91 -2.30 -6.59 19.49
C ASP A 91 -1.71 -6.47 18.06
N PRO A 92 -1.30 -7.60 17.44
CA PRO A 92 -0.79 -7.61 16.07
C PRO A 92 -1.89 -7.40 15.02
N GLU A 93 -3.16 -7.28 15.41
CA GLU A 93 -4.25 -7.24 14.44
C GLU A 93 -4.29 -5.95 13.65
N ILE A 94 -3.90 -4.83 14.25
CA ILE A 94 -3.85 -3.54 13.57
C ILE A 94 -2.82 -3.58 12.45
N GLU A 95 -1.62 -4.06 12.74
CA GLU A 95 -0.56 -4.22 11.74
C GLU A 95 -0.98 -5.17 10.63
N ARG A 96 -1.58 -6.33 10.97
CA ARG A 96 -2.09 -7.27 9.96
C ARG A 96 -3.14 -6.66 9.05
N VAL A 97 -4.03 -5.83 9.59
CA VAL A 97 -5.05 -5.12 8.80
C VAL A 97 -4.40 -4.02 7.95
N LEU A 98 -3.39 -3.32 8.45
CA LEU A 98 -2.65 -2.31 7.68
C LEU A 98 -1.95 -2.91 6.47
N TYR A 99 -1.31 -4.08 6.61
CA TYR A 99 -0.74 -4.82 5.47
C TYR A 99 -1.75 -5.12 4.36
N GLN A 100 -3.04 -5.27 4.71
CA GLN A 100 -4.08 -5.52 3.70
C GLN A 100 -4.36 -4.31 2.80
N PHE A 101 -3.89 -3.11 3.16
CA PHE A 101 -4.06 -1.90 2.36
C PHE A 101 -2.80 -1.50 1.60
N LEU A 102 -1.68 -2.22 1.77
CA LEU A 102 -0.47 -1.93 1.01
C LEU A 102 -0.61 -2.42 -0.44
N PRO A 103 -0.01 -1.71 -1.42
CA PRO A 103 0.06 -2.17 -2.80
C PRO A 103 0.75 -3.53 -2.88
N ASP A 104 0.23 -4.42 -3.72
CA ASP A 104 0.91 -5.68 -4.02
C ASP A 104 2.27 -5.40 -4.68
N GLY A 105 3.31 -6.06 -4.17
CA GLY A 105 4.64 -5.97 -4.75
C GLY A 105 5.37 -4.65 -4.48
N PHE A 106 4.96 -3.86 -3.48
CA PHE A 106 5.65 -2.62 -3.14
C PHE A 106 7.14 -2.81 -2.82
N GLU A 107 7.58 -4.01 -2.45
CA GLU A 107 8.98 -4.33 -2.23
C GLU A 107 9.79 -4.74 -3.48
N ILE A 108 9.12 -5.00 -4.60
CA ILE A 108 9.72 -5.67 -5.75
C ILE A 108 10.69 -4.72 -6.48
N ASN A 109 11.87 -5.23 -6.85
CA ASN A 109 12.92 -4.50 -7.55
C ASN A 109 13.38 -3.25 -6.78
N GLU A 110 13.23 -2.06 -7.38
CA GLU A 110 13.51 -0.75 -6.76
C GLU A 110 12.56 -0.45 -5.60
N GLY A 111 11.47 -1.22 -5.49
CA GLY A 111 10.48 -1.13 -4.45
C GLY A 111 9.73 0.20 -4.45
N GLY A 112 9.28 0.57 -3.26
CA GLY A 112 8.38 1.69 -3.06
C GLY A 112 8.11 1.92 -1.59
N GLN A 113 7.48 3.04 -1.31
CA GLN A 113 7.22 3.51 0.04
C GLN A 113 5.92 4.28 0.12
N GLY A 114 5.47 4.53 1.34
CA GLY A 114 4.37 5.44 1.55
C GLY A 114 3.76 5.39 2.94
N ASP A 115 2.55 5.93 2.99
CA ASP A 115 1.80 6.15 4.21
C ASP A 115 0.38 5.58 4.08
N VAL A 116 -0.06 4.85 5.11
CA VAL A 116 -1.46 4.52 5.34
C VAL A 116 -1.98 5.32 6.53
N THR A 117 -3.01 6.13 6.31
CA THR A 117 -3.71 6.86 7.36
C THR A 117 -5.12 6.30 7.56
N ILE A 118 -5.42 5.84 8.77
CA ILE A 118 -6.78 5.51 9.21
C ILE A 118 -7.33 6.71 9.98
N ASP A 119 -8.42 7.30 9.50
CA ASP A 119 -9.23 8.24 10.27
C ASP A 119 -10.27 7.44 11.05
N VAL A 120 -10.13 7.39 12.37
CA VAL A 120 -10.97 6.58 13.25
C VAL A 120 -12.36 7.20 13.40
N ALA A 121 -12.47 8.53 13.33
CA ALA A 121 -13.73 9.24 13.45
C ALA A 121 -14.58 9.07 12.19
N ALA A 122 -13.98 9.32 11.01
CA ALA A 122 -14.62 9.18 9.71
C ALA A 122 -14.75 7.71 9.27
N GLY A 123 -13.91 6.82 9.81
CA GLY A 123 -13.86 5.42 9.41
C GLY A 123 -13.34 5.22 8.00
N THR A 124 -12.36 6.03 7.60
CA THR A 124 -11.78 6.03 6.25
C THR A 124 -10.31 5.60 6.31
N VAL A 125 -9.81 5.11 5.17
CA VAL A 125 -8.40 4.78 4.96
C VAL A 125 -7.91 5.59 3.77
N LYS A 126 -6.79 6.28 3.95
CA LYS A 126 -6.06 6.96 2.88
C LYS A 126 -4.73 6.25 2.69
N LEU A 127 -4.42 5.86 1.45
CA LEU A 127 -3.12 5.32 1.05
C LEU A 127 -2.43 6.36 0.17
N GLU A 128 -1.19 6.69 0.53
CA GLU A 128 -0.28 7.48 -0.29
C GLU A 128 0.89 6.57 -0.63
N HIS A 129 1.16 6.37 -1.92
CA HIS A 129 2.18 5.43 -2.39
C HIS A 129 3.10 6.12 -3.39
N GLN A 130 4.37 5.72 -3.33
CA GLN A 130 5.44 6.13 -4.21
C GLN A 130 6.19 4.89 -4.67
N GLU A 131 6.46 4.82 -5.98
CA GLU A 131 7.31 3.80 -6.58
C GLU A 131 8.71 4.39 -6.80
N ASN A 132 9.74 3.56 -6.61
CA ASN A 132 11.10 3.93 -6.92
C ASN A 132 11.48 3.50 -8.34
N TYR A 133 12.40 4.24 -8.95
CA TYR A 133 12.92 3.96 -10.27
C TYR A 133 14.38 4.37 -10.35
N THR A 134 15.21 3.48 -10.90
CA THR A 134 16.64 3.72 -11.14
C THR A 134 16.92 3.74 -12.63
N GLU A 135 17.59 4.80 -13.11
CA GLU A 135 18.02 4.96 -14.50
C GLU A 135 19.55 5.06 -14.57
N THR A 136 20.17 4.18 -15.35
CA THR A 136 21.61 4.26 -15.66
C THR A 136 21.80 4.72 -17.10
N ARG A 137 22.65 5.73 -17.30
CA ARG A 137 23.03 6.23 -18.64
C ARG A 137 24.54 6.17 -18.80
N ASP A 138 24.99 5.27 -19.66
CA ASP A 138 26.42 5.09 -19.94
C ASP A 138 26.83 5.78 -21.25
N ASN A 139 27.98 6.47 -21.23
CA ASN A 139 28.62 7.00 -22.42
C ASN A 139 30.10 6.68 -22.39
N THR A 140 30.56 5.92 -23.38
CA THR A 140 31.98 5.58 -23.54
C THR A 140 32.57 6.40 -24.67
N ARG A 141 33.74 7.00 -24.43
CA ARG A 141 34.56 7.65 -25.45
C ARG A 141 36.00 7.20 -25.29
N GLU A 142 36.60 6.80 -26.40
CA GLU A 142 38.00 6.43 -26.49
C GLU A 142 38.76 7.55 -27.22
N PHE A 143 40.02 7.76 -26.82
CA PHE A 143 40.91 8.74 -27.43
C PHE A 143 42.24 8.05 -27.74
N ASP A 144 42.69 8.20 -28.99
CA ASP A 144 44.06 7.86 -29.37
C ASP A 144 45.00 9.01 -28.97
N LEU A 145 46.20 8.66 -28.47
CA LEU A 145 47.23 9.58 -28.00
C LEU A 145 48.37 9.74 -29.02
#